data_AF-A0A484DKF6-F1
#
_entry.id   AF-A0A484DKF6-F1
#
_cell.length_a   1.000
_cell.length_b   1.000
_cell.length_c   1.000
_cell.angle_alpha   90.00
_cell.angle_beta   90.00
_cell.angle_gamma   90.00
#
_symmetry.space_group_name_H-M   'P 1'
#
loop_
_entity.id
_entity.type
_entity.pdbx_description
1 polymer ?
#
loop_
_entity_poly.entity_id
_entity_poly.type
_entity_poly.pdbx_seq_one_letter_code
_entity_poly.pdbx_strand_id
1 'polypeptide(L)'
;MSGNASQVAMDFGCCTIPKNLDDQIELMQNLADIVMGTVQYNEEGVLMSINELCGVMTNTSKAYEKEMEAYNRLVKLAKIYHSTSDEPCLDISHEKTVKDMMDTSLPLGRRAERQWTYQTCTEFGFCGVDPWKELSVVQDRTEDGEEAQTIFIRDTAHCADMMSRKVTDRCSLKKAREEIEKHVVSWLKMAAAGED
;
A
#
# COMPACT_ATOMS: atom_id res chain seq x y z
N MET A 1 -25.55 9.71 -20.74
CA MET A 1 -25.54 8.25 -20.59
C MET A 1 -25.66 7.95 -19.10
N SER A 2 -26.87 7.75 -18.58
CA SER A 2 -27.05 7.34 -17.17
C SER A 2 -26.73 5.85 -17.08
N GLY A 3 -25.45 5.52 -16.91
CA GLY A 3 -25.00 4.16 -16.65
C GLY A 3 -25.63 3.64 -15.35
N ASN A 4 -25.79 2.31 -15.26
CA ASN A 4 -26.45 1.64 -14.14
C ASN A 4 -25.57 1.67 -12.86
N ALA A 5 -25.42 2.85 -12.26
CA ALA A 5 -24.63 3.08 -11.04
C ALA A 5 -25.07 2.19 -9.87
N SER A 6 -26.36 1.85 -9.81
CA SER A 6 -26.91 0.92 -8.82
C SER A 6 -26.34 -0.49 -8.99
N GLN A 7 -26.19 -0.97 -10.23
CA GLN A 7 -25.58 -2.28 -10.49
C GLN A 7 -24.11 -2.29 -10.10
N VAL A 8 -23.36 -1.24 -10.45
CA VAL A 8 -21.95 -1.09 -10.06
C VAL A 8 -21.81 -1.13 -8.53
N ALA A 9 -22.62 -0.36 -7.81
CA ALA A 9 -22.61 -0.35 -6.36
C ALA A 9 -22.91 -1.74 -5.76
N MET A 10 -23.87 -2.48 -6.31
CA MET A 10 -24.17 -3.85 -5.87
C MET A 10 -23.03 -4.82 -6.17
N ASP A 11 -22.43 -4.75 -7.36
CA ASP A 11 -21.39 -5.69 -7.77
C ASP A 11 -20.12 -5.56 -6.92
N PHE A 12 -19.73 -4.33 -6.59
CA PHE A 12 -18.56 -4.02 -5.75
C PHE A 12 -18.85 -4.03 -4.24
N GLY A 13 -20.12 -4.18 -3.84
CA GLY A 13 -20.51 -4.16 -2.43
C GLY A 13 -20.28 -2.80 -1.78
N CYS A 14 -20.66 -1.72 -2.45
CA CYS A 14 -20.55 -0.37 -1.91
C CYS A 14 -21.63 -0.10 -0.85
N CYS A 15 -21.30 0.71 0.17
CA CYS A 15 -22.24 1.11 1.22
C CYS A 15 -23.37 2.00 0.68
N THR A 16 -23.09 2.76 -0.38
CA THR A 16 -24.03 3.67 -1.02
C THR A 16 -23.91 3.57 -2.55
N ILE A 17 -24.96 4.03 -3.25
CA ILE A 17 -24.89 4.22 -4.71
C ILE A 17 -24.13 5.53 -4.99
N PRO A 18 -23.13 5.54 -5.87
CA PRO A 18 -22.38 6.76 -6.18
C PRO A 18 -23.30 7.82 -6.79
N LYS A 19 -23.30 9.03 -6.21
CA LYS A 19 -24.24 10.10 -6.57
C LYS A 19 -23.65 11.07 -7.59
N ASN A 20 -22.35 11.27 -7.55
CA ASN A 20 -21.63 12.26 -8.34
C ASN A 20 -20.30 11.67 -8.85
N LEU A 21 -19.47 12.52 -9.46
CA LEU A 21 -18.15 12.11 -9.95
C LEU A 21 -17.19 11.80 -8.80
N ASP A 22 -17.27 12.53 -7.69
CA ASP A 22 -16.38 12.36 -6.55
C ASP A 22 -16.58 10.97 -5.91
N ASP A 23 -17.82 10.52 -5.70
CA ASP A 23 -18.11 9.16 -5.20
C ASP A 23 -17.61 8.07 -6.18
N GLN A 24 -17.60 8.35 -7.49
CA GLN A 24 -17.03 7.42 -8.48
C GLN A 24 -15.50 7.38 -8.38
N ILE A 25 -14.84 8.51 -8.08
CA ILE A 25 -13.41 8.58 -7.86
C ILE A 25 -13.04 7.82 -6.58
N GLU A 26 -13.79 7.98 -5.49
CA GLU A 26 -13.59 7.23 -4.24
C GLU A 26 -13.71 5.71 -4.47
N LEU A 27 -14.68 5.25 -5.27
CA LEU A 27 -14.76 3.84 -5.68
C LEU A 27 -13.49 3.39 -6.40
N MET A 28 -13.00 4.18 -7.35
CA MET A 28 -11.77 3.84 -8.08
C MET A 28 -10.53 3.86 -7.19
N GLN A 29 -10.46 4.76 -6.22
CA GLN A 29 -9.40 4.82 -5.22
C GLN A 29 -9.42 3.57 -4.34
N ASN A 30 -10.57 3.18 -3.80
CA ASN A 30 -10.72 1.93 -3.04
C ASN A 30 -10.25 0.70 -3.83
N LEU A 31 -10.57 0.63 -5.13
CA LEU A 31 -10.10 -0.47 -5.99
C LEU A 31 -8.58 -0.44 -6.23
N ALA A 32 -8.00 0.76 -6.37
CA ALA A 32 -6.56 0.93 -6.48
C ALA A 32 -5.84 0.54 -5.18
N ASP A 33 -6.41 0.88 -4.03
CA ASP A 33 -5.86 0.60 -2.70
C ASP A 33 -5.75 -0.90 -2.42
N ILE A 34 -6.65 -1.72 -2.96
CA ILE A 34 -6.54 -3.19 -2.88
C ILE A 34 -5.23 -3.66 -3.53
N VAL A 35 -4.91 -3.12 -4.72
CA VAL A 35 -3.69 -3.47 -5.47
C VAL A 35 -2.46 -2.89 -4.77
N MET A 36 -2.50 -1.61 -4.39
CA MET A 36 -1.41 -0.91 -3.71
C MET A 36 -1.08 -1.58 -2.37
N GLY A 37 -2.09 -1.89 -1.56
CA GLY A 37 -1.93 -2.61 -0.29
C GLY A 37 -1.36 -4.01 -0.47
N THR A 38 -1.78 -4.74 -1.50
CA THR A 38 -1.20 -6.06 -1.84
C THR A 38 0.28 -5.97 -2.16
N VAL A 39 0.70 -4.96 -2.93
CA VAL A 39 2.12 -4.76 -3.27
C VAL A 39 2.92 -4.32 -2.04
N GLN A 40 2.37 -3.37 -1.28
CA GLN A 40 2.99 -2.82 -0.07
C GLN A 40 3.30 -3.90 0.97
N TYR A 41 2.35 -4.83 1.19
CA TYR A 41 2.41 -5.86 2.22
C TYR A 41 2.49 -7.29 1.66
N ASN A 42 3.11 -7.45 0.49
CA ASN A 42 3.21 -8.75 -0.17
C ASN A 42 3.85 -9.81 0.75
N GLU A 43 3.18 -10.97 0.91
CA GLU A 43 3.62 -12.08 1.79
C GLU A 43 3.70 -11.72 3.29
N GLU A 44 3.20 -10.56 3.71
CA GLU A 44 3.16 -10.16 5.12
C GLU A 44 1.90 -10.62 5.87
N GLY A 45 0.93 -11.21 5.15
CA GLY A 45 -0.28 -11.79 5.74
C GLY A 45 -1.39 -10.77 6.01
N VAL A 46 -1.36 -9.60 5.37
CA VAL A 46 -2.36 -8.53 5.55
C VAL A 46 -3.59 -8.74 4.68
N LEU A 47 -3.43 -9.10 3.40
CA LEU A 47 -4.53 -9.24 2.45
C LEU A 47 -4.35 -10.46 1.54
N MET A 48 -3.43 -10.38 0.58
CA MET A 48 -3.03 -11.46 -0.31
C MET A 48 -1.61 -11.23 -0.82
N SER A 49 -1.03 -12.21 -1.49
CA SER A 49 0.23 -12.06 -2.22
C SER A 49 0.01 -11.50 -3.63
N ILE A 50 1.05 -10.91 -4.19
CA ILE A 50 1.11 -10.48 -5.60
C ILE A 50 0.80 -11.66 -6.53
N ASN A 51 1.25 -12.88 -6.19
CA ASN A 51 0.99 -14.07 -7.00
C ASN A 51 -0.52 -14.42 -7.03
N GLU A 52 -1.21 -14.35 -5.89
CA GLU A 52 -2.66 -14.55 -5.81
C GLU A 52 -3.42 -13.46 -6.55
N LEU A 53 -3.03 -12.19 -6.38
CA LEU A 53 -3.61 -11.05 -7.09
C LEU A 53 -3.48 -11.22 -8.61
N CYS A 54 -2.27 -11.53 -9.09
CA CYS A 54 -2.04 -11.83 -10.50
C CYS A 54 -2.88 -13.03 -10.96
N GLY A 55 -3.01 -14.07 -10.14
CA GLY A 55 -3.89 -15.20 -10.41
C GLY A 55 -5.36 -14.82 -10.57
N VAL A 56 -5.86 -13.84 -9.82
CA VAL A 56 -7.22 -13.29 -9.98
C VAL A 56 -7.33 -12.44 -11.25
N MET A 57 -6.37 -11.55 -11.48
CA MET A 57 -6.45 -10.52 -12.51
C MET A 57 -6.04 -10.99 -13.92
N THR A 58 -5.33 -12.13 -14.03
CA THR A 58 -4.77 -12.61 -15.31
C THR A 58 -5.25 -13.99 -15.74
N ASN A 59 -6.06 -14.68 -14.92
CA ASN A 59 -6.54 -16.01 -15.28
C ASN A 59 -7.47 -15.96 -16.51
N THR A 60 -7.12 -16.74 -17.53
CA THR A 60 -7.75 -16.81 -18.85
C THR A 60 -8.41 -18.16 -19.13
N SER A 61 -8.68 -18.95 -18.09
CA SER A 61 -9.45 -20.19 -18.16
C SER A 61 -10.77 -20.00 -18.92
N LYS A 62 -10.93 -20.72 -20.04
CA LYS A 62 -11.77 -20.42 -21.21
C LYS A 62 -13.29 -20.26 -20.98
N ALA A 63 -13.85 -19.51 -21.94
CA ALA A 63 -15.25 -19.39 -22.40
C ALA A 63 -16.11 -18.34 -21.69
N TYR A 64 -16.72 -17.47 -22.51
CA TYR A 64 -17.60 -16.34 -22.21
C TYR A 64 -16.95 -14.94 -22.14
N GLU A 65 -17.02 -14.29 -23.31
CA GLU A 65 -17.29 -12.86 -23.53
C GLU A 65 -16.19 -11.84 -23.21
N LYS A 66 -15.52 -11.46 -24.30
CA LYS A 66 -14.44 -10.48 -24.49
C LYS A 66 -14.69 -9.05 -23.99
N GLU A 67 -15.84 -8.74 -23.37
CA GLU A 67 -16.15 -7.41 -22.83
C GLU A 67 -16.41 -7.39 -21.32
N MET A 68 -16.60 -8.53 -20.66
CA MET A 68 -16.96 -8.58 -19.23
C MET A 68 -15.85 -9.10 -18.31
N GLU A 69 -14.69 -9.45 -18.86
CA GLU A 69 -13.65 -10.16 -18.11
C GLU A 69 -12.93 -9.27 -17.08
N ALA A 70 -12.52 -8.05 -17.46
CA ALA A 70 -11.82 -7.13 -16.56
C ALA A 70 -12.72 -6.65 -15.41
N TYR A 71 -13.96 -6.29 -15.72
CA TYR A 71 -14.95 -5.88 -14.73
C TYR A 71 -15.22 -7.01 -13.72
N ASN A 72 -15.50 -8.23 -14.20
CA ASN A 72 -15.76 -9.37 -13.32
C ASN A 72 -14.55 -9.75 -12.47
N ARG A 73 -13.32 -9.58 -12.99
CA ARG A 73 -12.09 -9.78 -12.22
C ARG A 73 -11.96 -8.73 -11.09
N LEU A 74 -12.26 -7.46 -11.37
CA LEU A 74 -12.28 -6.41 -10.34
C LEU A 74 -13.38 -6.64 -9.29
N VAL A 75 -14.57 -7.06 -9.72
CA VAL A 75 -15.66 -7.45 -8.81
C VAL A 75 -15.25 -8.62 -7.93
N LYS A 76 -14.58 -9.63 -8.50
CA LYS A 76 -14.03 -10.75 -7.73
C LYS A 76 -12.97 -10.29 -6.74
N LEU A 77 -12.09 -9.37 -7.14
CA LEU A 77 -11.06 -8.80 -6.28
C LEU A 77 -11.68 -8.05 -5.09
N ALA A 78 -12.67 -7.19 -5.33
CA ALA A 78 -13.40 -6.49 -4.27
C ALA A 78 -14.09 -7.46 -3.30
N LYS A 79 -14.66 -8.56 -3.79
CA LYS A 79 -15.25 -9.61 -2.95
C LYS A 79 -14.23 -10.33 -2.08
N ILE A 80 -13.03 -10.60 -2.60
CA ILE A 80 -11.94 -11.18 -1.80
C ILE A 80 -11.52 -10.20 -0.69
N TYR A 81 -11.36 -8.92 -1.03
CA TYR A 81 -11.06 -7.88 -0.04
C TYR A 81 -12.13 -7.82 1.07
N HIS A 82 -13.41 -7.80 0.72
CA HIS A 82 -14.50 -7.86 1.70
C HIS A 82 -14.48 -9.10 2.59
N SER A 83 -14.09 -10.26 2.05
CA SER A 83 -14.02 -11.50 2.84
C SER A 83 -12.85 -11.53 3.83
N THR A 84 -11.87 -10.64 3.66
CA THR A 84 -10.64 -10.56 4.47
C THR A 84 -10.59 -9.31 5.35
N SER A 85 -11.41 -8.30 5.05
CA SER A 85 -11.62 -7.09 5.83
C SER A 85 -12.74 -7.29 6.85
N ASP A 86 -12.67 -6.59 7.98
CA ASP A 86 -13.77 -6.51 8.95
C ASP A 86 -14.86 -5.50 8.50
N GLU A 87 -14.62 -4.76 7.42
CA GLU A 87 -15.57 -3.77 6.90
C GLU A 87 -16.73 -4.42 6.11
N PRO A 88 -17.99 -4.04 6.39
CA PRO A 88 -19.16 -4.69 5.79
C PRO A 88 -19.41 -4.29 4.32
N CYS A 89 -18.82 -3.18 3.85
CA CYS A 89 -19.00 -2.63 2.51
C CYS A 89 -17.90 -1.63 2.16
N LEU A 90 -17.75 -1.30 0.86
CA LEU A 90 -16.84 -0.24 0.42
C LEU A 90 -17.53 1.11 0.65
N ASP A 91 -16.98 1.90 1.56
CA ASP A 91 -17.43 3.29 1.72
C ASP A 91 -16.86 4.14 0.59
N ILE A 92 -17.76 4.74 -0.19
CA ILE A 92 -17.42 5.53 -1.37
C ILE A 92 -17.92 6.97 -1.24
N SER A 93 -18.36 7.38 -0.07
CA SER A 93 -18.93 8.71 0.12
C SER A 93 -17.83 9.75 0.27
N HIS A 94 -17.59 10.54 -0.78
CA HIS A 94 -16.59 11.60 -0.72
C HIS A 94 -16.89 12.61 0.41
N GLU A 95 -18.17 12.97 0.57
CA GLU A 95 -18.62 13.85 1.65
C GLU A 95 -18.21 13.32 3.04
N LYS A 96 -18.33 12.00 3.26
CA LYS A 96 -17.92 11.37 4.51
C LYS A 96 -16.40 11.37 4.66
N THR A 97 -15.65 11.01 3.61
CA THR A 97 -14.18 11.06 3.62
C THR A 97 -13.67 12.45 4.00
N VAL A 98 -14.22 13.51 3.39
CA VAL A 98 -13.88 14.91 3.72
C VAL A 98 -14.20 15.22 5.19
N LYS A 99 -15.36 14.81 5.67
CA LYS A 99 -15.77 15.04 7.06
C LYS A 99 -14.83 14.33 8.04
N ASP A 100 -14.44 13.10 7.75
CA ASP A 100 -13.53 12.30 8.59
C ASP A 100 -12.11 12.89 8.59
N MET A 101 -11.63 13.42 7.46
CA MET A 101 -10.35 14.14 7.39
C MET A 101 -10.38 15.51 8.08
N MET A 102 -11.53 16.18 8.12
CA MET A 102 -11.70 17.45 8.83
C MET A 102 -11.81 17.27 10.35
N ASP A 103 -12.07 16.05 10.83
CA ASP A 103 -12.16 15.76 12.25
C ASP A 103 -10.79 15.90 12.93
N THR A 104 -10.64 16.95 13.74
CA THR A 104 -9.42 17.25 14.51
C THR A 104 -9.48 16.69 15.94
N SER A 105 -10.55 15.99 16.30
CA SER A 105 -10.60 15.32 17.60
C SER A 105 -9.48 14.27 17.68
N LEU A 106 -8.94 14.09 18.88
CA LEU A 106 -7.92 13.09 19.20
C LEU A 106 -8.58 11.90 19.88
N PRO A 107 -9.36 11.04 19.18
CA PRO A 107 -9.80 9.81 19.78
C PRO A 107 -8.57 8.94 20.10
N LEU A 108 -8.69 8.08 21.11
CA LEU A 108 -7.64 7.12 21.50
C LEU A 108 -7.28 6.09 20.40
N GLY A 109 -7.89 6.20 19.22
CA GLY A 109 -7.66 5.35 18.05
C GLY A 109 -6.73 6.01 17.04
N ARG A 110 -5.92 5.18 16.37
CA ARG A 110 -4.99 5.56 15.31
C ARG A 110 -5.75 6.04 14.07
N ARG A 111 -6.21 7.29 14.04
CA ARG A 111 -6.54 7.96 12.76
C ARG A 111 -5.28 8.61 12.23
N ALA A 112 -4.31 7.80 11.81
CA ALA A 112 -3.04 8.29 11.27
C ALA A 112 -3.21 8.95 9.89
N GLU A 113 -4.32 8.69 9.22
CA GLU A 113 -4.62 9.10 7.85
C GLU A 113 -4.68 10.62 7.73
N ARG A 114 -5.26 11.34 8.71
CA ARG A 114 -5.32 12.80 8.68
C ARG A 114 -3.93 13.42 8.77
N GLN A 115 -3.12 12.98 9.74
CA GLN A 115 -1.75 13.49 9.93
C GLN A 115 -0.88 13.14 8.74
N TRP A 116 -1.02 11.91 8.22
CA TRP A 116 -0.33 11.46 7.02
C TRP A 116 -0.69 12.33 5.82
N THR A 117 -1.98 12.54 5.52
CA THR A 117 -2.43 13.40 4.43
C THR A 117 -1.95 14.85 4.57
N TYR A 118 -1.91 15.37 5.79
CA TYR A 118 -1.35 16.71 6.04
C TYR A 118 0.14 16.75 5.66
N GLN A 119 0.96 15.83 6.17
CA GLN A 119 2.38 15.77 5.87
C GLN A 119 2.67 15.57 4.37
N THR A 120 1.93 14.69 3.70
CA THR A 120 2.13 14.44 2.27
C THR A 120 1.78 15.66 1.41
N CYS A 121 0.79 16.47 1.79
CA CYS A 121 0.43 17.68 1.06
C CYS A 121 1.23 18.94 1.47
N THR A 122 1.76 19.05 2.69
CA THR A 122 2.47 20.27 3.14
C THR A 122 3.99 20.14 3.19
N GLU A 123 4.51 18.96 3.53
CA GLU A 123 5.94 18.75 3.78
C GLU A 123 6.58 17.92 2.66
N PHE A 124 5.97 16.79 2.30
CA PHE A 124 6.58 15.88 1.33
C PHE A 124 6.26 16.24 -0.13
N GLY A 125 5.20 17.03 -0.38
CA GLY A 125 4.86 17.54 -1.72
C GLY A 125 4.28 16.52 -2.70
N PHE A 126 3.70 15.42 -2.21
CA PHE A 126 3.23 14.29 -3.03
C PHE A 126 1.97 14.65 -3.85
N CYS A 127 1.24 15.69 -3.46
CA CYS A 127 -0.04 16.10 -4.04
C CYS A 127 0.08 16.72 -5.46
N GLY A 128 1.26 16.61 -6.12
CA GLY A 128 1.58 17.22 -7.42
C GLY A 128 2.16 16.31 -8.50
N VAL A 129 2.20 14.96 -8.30
CA VAL A 129 2.74 13.86 -9.15
C VAL A 129 3.93 13.18 -8.46
N ASP A 130 3.79 11.93 -7.94
CA ASP A 130 4.95 11.03 -7.81
C ASP A 130 4.66 9.50 -7.70
N PRO A 131 5.33 8.66 -8.51
CA PRO A 131 5.46 7.20 -8.40
C PRO A 131 6.77 6.77 -7.69
N TRP A 132 6.68 6.47 -6.39
CA TRP A 132 7.75 6.32 -5.38
C TRP A 132 8.85 5.25 -5.56
N LYS A 133 9.26 4.93 -6.79
CA LYS A 133 10.49 4.17 -7.06
C LYS A 133 11.66 5.08 -7.47
N GLU A 134 11.41 6.14 -8.23
CA GLU A 134 12.48 6.98 -8.81
C GLU A 134 13.05 8.02 -7.84
N LEU A 135 12.36 8.32 -6.74
CA LEU A 135 12.84 9.27 -5.73
C LEU A 135 13.63 8.62 -4.59
N SER A 136 13.83 7.30 -4.62
CA SER A 136 14.65 6.61 -3.62
C SER A 136 16.15 6.78 -3.93
N VAL A 137 16.96 6.92 -2.88
CA VAL A 137 18.41 6.77 -2.99
C VAL A 137 18.71 5.31 -3.30
N VAL A 138 18.99 5.00 -4.56
CA VAL A 138 19.29 3.64 -5.05
C VAL A 138 20.79 3.36 -5.19
N GLN A 139 21.63 4.34 -4.90
CA GLN A 139 23.08 4.29 -5.01
C GLN A 139 23.71 5.00 -3.81
N ASP A 140 24.86 4.51 -3.39
CA ASP A 140 25.64 5.10 -2.29
C ASP A 140 25.93 6.57 -2.58
N ARG A 141 25.75 7.41 -1.55
CA ARG A 141 26.15 8.80 -1.59
C ARG A 141 27.35 8.98 -0.67
N THR A 142 28.41 9.52 -1.23
CA THR A 142 29.52 10.08 -0.45
C THR A 142 29.31 11.59 -0.40
N GLU A 143 28.70 12.06 0.69
CA GLU A 143 28.67 13.49 1.02
C GLU A 143 29.57 13.70 2.25
N ASP A 144 30.46 14.68 2.17
CA ASP A 144 31.35 15.13 3.25
C ASP A 144 32.24 14.07 3.94
N GLY A 145 32.53 12.96 3.25
CA GLY A 145 33.42 11.90 3.77
C GLY A 145 32.71 10.87 4.65
N GLU A 146 31.40 11.00 4.86
CA GLU A 146 30.57 9.95 5.45
C GLU A 146 29.97 9.08 4.33
N GLU A 147 30.27 7.78 4.36
CA GLU A 147 29.77 6.82 3.38
C GLU A 147 28.35 6.40 3.77
N ALA A 148 27.34 7.05 3.16
CA ALA A 148 25.95 6.63 3.31
C ALA A 148 25.70 5.40 2.42
N GLN A 149 25.89 4.22 3.01
CA GLN A 149 25.71 2.94 2.32
C GLN A 149 24.24 2.61 2.10
N THR A 150 23.91 2.20 0.87
CA THR A 150 22.57 1.79 0.44
C THR A 150 22.50 0.26 0.34
N ILE A 151 21.56 -0.35 1.06
CA ILE A 151 21.30 -1.79 0.98
C ILE A 151 20.03 -2.03 0.15
N PHE A 152 20.21 -2.43 -1.11
CA PHE A 152 19.08 -2.80 -1.95
C PHE A 152 18.63 -4.24 -1.70
N ILE A 153 17.43 -4.41 -1.14
CA ILE A 153 16.84 -5.71 -0.84
C ILE A 153 15.95 -6.14 -2.01
N ARG A 154 16.38 -7.17 -2.74
CA ARG A 154 15.62 -7.70 -3.88
C ARG A 154 14.42 -8.52 -3.44
N ASP A 155 13.32 -8.31 -4.17
CA ASP A 155 12.09 -9.10 -4.12
C ASP A 155 11.47 -9.18 -2.71
N THR A 156 11.38 -8.03 -2.02
CA THR A 156 10.78 -7.91 -0.68
C THR A 156 9.70 -6.84 -0.63
N ALA A 157 8.77 -6.98 0.32
CA ALA A 157 7.75 -5.98 0.62
C ALA A 157 8.37 -4.72 1.24
N HIS A 158 7.55 -3.66 1.37
CA HIS A 158 7.98 -2.39 1.91
C HIS A 158 8.39 -2.54 3.39
N CYS A 159 9.60 -2.07 3.71
CA CYS A 159 10.19 -2.16 5.06
C CYS A 159 10.16 -3.57 5.68
N ALA A 160 10.22 -4.61 4.86
CA ALA A 160 10.20 -6.00 5.34
C ALA A 160 11.36 -6.30 6.31
N ASP A 161 12.49 -5.59 6.20
CA ASP A 161 13.64 -5.67 7.09
C ASP A 161 13.32 -5.27 8.54
N MET A 162 12.41 -4.30 8.72
CA MET A 162 11.94 -3.83 10.03
C MET A 162 10.86 -4.71 10.66
N MET A 163 10.31 -5.66 9.90
CA MET A 163 9.34 -6.63 10.40
C MET A 163 10.00 -7.74 11.22
N SER A 164 9.20 -8.47 12.00
CA SER A 164 9.70 -9.62 12.77
C SER A 164 10.28 -10.71 11.86
N ARG A 165 11.38 -11.33 12.29
CA ARG A 165 12.04 -12.42 11.55
C ARG A 165 11.11 -13.64 11.43
N LYS A 166 10.96 -14.18 10.23
CA LYS A 166 10.23 -15.42 9.93
C LYS A 166 11.21 -16.47 9.40
N VAL A 167 10.95 -17.75 9.70
CA VAL A 167 11.79 -18.86 9.17
C VAL A 167 11.75 -18.90 7.64
N THR A 168 10.60 -18.55 7.08
CA THR A 168 10.31 -18.46 5.64
C THR A 168 10.90 -17.24 4.96
N ASP A 169 11.59 -16.34 5.68
CA ASP A 169 12.18 -15.15 5.08
C ASP A 169 13.19 -15.51 3.97
N ARG A 170 13.14 -14.71 2.91
CA ARG A 170 13.99 -14.86 1.73
C ARG A 170 15.46 -14.64 2.08
N CYS A 171 16.35 -15.32 1.35
CA CYS A 171 17.80 -15.18 1.58
C CYS A 171 18.29 -13.74 1.37
N SER A 172 17.70 -12.97 0.45
CA SER A 172 18.01 -11.55 0.25
C SER A 172 17.71 -10.73 1.50
N LEU A 173 16.54 -10.93 2.10
CA LEU A 173 16.11 -10.25 3.33
C LEU A 173 16.98 -10.63 4.55
N LYS A 174 17.30 -11.92 4.70
CA LYS A 174 18.19 -12.40 5.77
C LYS A 174 19.57 -11.74 5.68
N LYS A 175 20.17 -11.74 4.49
CA LYS A 175 21.47 -11.09 4.24
C LYS A 175 21.41 -9.58 4.50
N ALA A 176 20.37 -8.91 4.06
CA ALA A 176 20.22 -7.47 4.31
C ALA A 176 20.17 -7.15 5.81
N ARG A 177 19.41 -7.93 6.60
CA ARG A 177 19.38 -7.77 8.05
C ARG A 177 20.72 -8.04 8.72
N GLU A 178 21.48 -9.03 8.23
CA GLU A 178 22.84 -9.29 8.72
C GLU A 178 23.79 -8.11 8.44
N GLU A 179 23.73 -7.52 7.24
CA GLU A 179 24.52 -6.32 6.92
C GLU A 179 24.11 -5.11 7.77
N ILE A 180 22.80 -4.84 7.90
CA ILE A 180 22.27 -3.79 8.79
C ILE A 180 22.76 -4.00 10.23
N GLU A 181 22.70 -5.24 10.74
CA GLU A 181 23.15 -5.57 12.09
C GLU A 181 24.65 -5.30 12.27
N LYS A 182 25.49 -5.60 11.28
CA LYS A 182 26.93 -5.27 11.32
C LYS A 182 27.16 -3.76 11.41
N HIS A 183 26.45 -2.96 10.61
CA HIS A 183 26.57 -1.50 10.66
C HIS A 183 26.16 -0.94 12.02
N VAL A 184 25.00 -1.35 12.53
CA VAL A 184 24.51 -0.93 13.85
C VAL A 184 25.49 -1.31 14.95
N VAL A 185 26.04 -2.53 14.94
CA VAL A 185 27.05 -2.96 15.91
C VAL A 185 28.34 -2.13 15.80
N SER A 186 28.75 -1.75 14.59
CA SER A 186 29.91 -0.88 14.38
C SER A 186 29.69 0.51 14.97
N TRP A 187 28.55 1.14 14.68
CA TRP A 187 28.19 2.45 15.22
C TRP A 187 28.09 2.45 16.74
N LEU A 188 27.52 1.40 17.34
CA LEU A 188 27.47 1.24 18.79
C LEU A 188 28.87 1.15 19.42
N LYS A 189 29.84 0.53 18.73
CA LYS A 189 31.22 0.46 19.19
C LYS A 189 31.93 1.81 19.09
N MET A 190 31.77 2.52 17.97
CA MET A 190 32.34 3.87 17.77
C MET A 190 31.83 4.84 18.84
N ALA A 191 30.51 4.86 19.06
CA ALA A 191 29.88 5.67 20.09
C ALA A 191 30.38 5.32 21.51
N ALA A 192 30.64 4.04 21.80
CA ALA A 192 31.19 3.61 23.08
C ALA A 192 32.69 3.94 23.25
N ALA A 193 33.43 4.09 22.14
CA ALA A 193 34.85 4.45 22.14
C ALA A 193 35.10 5.96 22.24
N GLY A 194 34.06 6.79 22.06
CA GLY A 194 34.18 8.26 22.05
C GLY A 194 34.90 8.79 20.82
N GLU A 195 34.87 8.04 19.72
CA GLU A 195 35.39 8.46 18.41
C GLU A 195 34.23 9.12 17.65
N ASP A 196 34.18 10.45 17.70
CA ASP A 196 33.43 11.33 16.77
C ASP A 196 34.35 11.73 15.61
#